data_AF-A0A7S6ML21-F1
#
_entry.id   AF-A0A7S6ML21-F1
#
_cell.length_a   1.000
_cell.length_b   1.000
_cell.length_c   1.000
_cell.angle_alpha   90.00
_cell.angle_beta   90.00
_cell.angle_gamma   90.00
#
_symmetry.space_group_name_H-M   'P 1'
#
loop_
_entity.id
_entity.type
_entity.pdbx_description
1 polymer ?
#
loop_
_entity_poly.entity_id
_entity_poly.type
_entity_poly.pdbx_seq_one_letter_code
_entity_poly.pdbx_strand_id
1 'polypeptide(L)'
;MAEIEKSVLVEYSASQMFALVDDVAKYPEFLPWCGGTSVDPQDEVTTHATVKIDYHHIQHSFTTKNKRFPPDLIEMSLLDGPFEHLDGYWQFIPLSDNACKIKFRLHYTFSNKILEKLVGPVFHIIANNFVEHFIERAEAVHGKR
;
A
#
# COMPACT_ATOMS: atom_id res chain seq x y z
N MET A 1 9.48 -10.98 13.04
CA MET A 1 9.17 -9.57 12.75
C MET A 1 9.86 -9.23 11.46
N ALA A 2 9.09 -8.77 10.47
CA ALA A 2 9.59 -8.41 9.15
C ALA A 2 9.43 -6.91 8.94
N GLU A 3 10.41 -6.32 8.24
CA GLU A 3 10.48 -4.91 7.90
C GLU A 3 10.82 -4.79 6.42
N ILE A 4 10.04 -3.98 5.71
CA ILE A 4 10.33 -3.57 4.34
C ILE A 4 10.53 -2.06 4.33
N GLU A 5 11.62 -1.64 3.72
CA GLU A 5 11.88 -0.25 3.37
C GLU A 5 12.18 -0.14 1.88
N LYS A 6 11.50 0.80 1.21
CA LYS A 6 11.72 1.13 -0.20
C LYS A 6 11.82 2.64 -0.34
N SER A 7 12.73 3.08 -1.19
CA SER A 7 12.96 4.49 -1.47
C SER A 7 13.24 4.65 -2.97
N VAL A 8 12.31 5.28 -3.70
CA VAL A 8 12.36 5.36 -5.17
C VAL A 8 12.15 6.81 -5.61
N LEU A 9 12.86 7.24 -6.65
CA LEU A 9 12.66 8.52 -7.32
C LEU A 9 11.76 8.29 -8.54
N VAL A 10 10.75 9.14 -8.72
CA VAL A 10 9.78 9.02 -9.81
C VAL A 10 9.54 10.37 -10.48
N GLU A 11 9.27 10.35 -11.78
CA GLU A 11 8.97 11.54 -12.60
C GLU A 11 7.47 11.88 -12.60
N TYR A 12 6.86 11.77 -11.42
CA TYR A 12 5.50 12.19 -11.12
C TYR A 12 5.51 13.06 -9.86
N SER A 13 4.58 14.00 -9.76
CA SER A 13 4.50 14.89 -8.60
C SER A 13 4.08 14.11 -7.34
N ALA A 14 4.40 14.66 -6.16
CA ALA A 14 3.98 14.08 -4.89
C ALA A 14 2.45 13.91 -4.83
N SER A 15 1.69 14.90 -5.30
CA SER A 15 0.22 14.85 -5.35
C SER A 15 -0.31 13.76 -6.28
N GLN A 16 0.33 13.51 -7.42
CA GLN A 16 -0.05 12.42 -8.32
C GLN A 16 0.13 11.07 -7.65
N MET A 17 1.31 10.82 -7.07
CA MET A 17 1.60 9.55 -6.41
C MET A 17 0.76 9.35 -5.14
N PHE A 18 0.56 10.40 -4.35
CA PHE A 18 -0.33 10.38 -3.19
C PHE A 18 -1.74 9.95 -3.59
N ALA A 19 -2.31 10.55 -4.63
CA ALA A 19 -3.67 10.26 -5.06
C ALA A 19 -3.85 8.79 -5.51
N LEU A 20 -2.83 8.20 -6.13
CA LEU A 20 -2.86 6.79 -6.53
C LEU A 20 -2.86 5.85 -5.32
N VAL A 21 -2.07 6.16 -4.29
CA VAL A 21 -2.01 5.37 -3.04
C VAL A 21 -3.26 5.61 -2.16
N ASP A 22 -3.83 6.81 -2.18
CA ASP A 22 -5.03 7.10 -1.40
C ASP A 22 -6.29 6.42 -1.97
N ASP A 23 -6.33 6.21 -3.29
CA ASP A 23 -7.47 5.61 -3.99
C ASP A 23 -7.47 4.06 -3.91
N VAL A 24 -7.58 3.54 -2.67
CA VAL A 24 -7.57 2.09 -2.38
C VAL A 24 -8.69 1.35 -3.13
N ALA A 25 -9.79 2.02 -3.47
CA ALA A 25 -10.87 1.42 -4.25
C ALA A 25 -10.40 0.93 -5.63
N LYS A 26 -9.37 1.56 -6.22
CA LYS A 26 -8.82 1.20 -7.54
C LYS A 26 -7.70 0.18 -7.53
N TYR A 27 -7.25 -0.27 -6.36
CA TYR A 27 -6.20 -1.27 -6.25
C TYR A 27 -6.46 -2.56 -7.05
N PRO A 28 -7.69 -3.09 -7.14
CA PRO A 28 -7.99 -4.26 -7.98
C PRO A 28 -7.72 -4.06 -9.47
N GLU A 29 -7.64 -2.80 -9.95
CA GLU A 29 -7.40 -2.52 -11.37
C GLU A 29 -5.94 -2.77 -11.79
N PHE A 30 -4.99 -2.77 -10.86
CA PHE A 30 -3.57 -2.81 -11.20
C PHE A 30 -2.69 -3.64 -10.25
N LEU A 31 -3.18 -4.06 -9.08
CA LEU A 31 -2.44 -4.97 -8.19
C LEU A 31 -2.82 -6.42 -8.51
N PRO A 32 -1.92 -7.25 -9.08
CA PRO A 32 -2.25 -8.59 -9.58
C PRO A 32 -2.76 -9.58 -8.52
N TRP A 33 -2.43 -9.34 -7.26
CA TRP A 33 -2.79 -10.15 -6.10
C TRP A 33 -4.01 -9.62 -5.35
N CYS A 34 -4.58 -8.50 -5.78
CA CYS A 34 -5.71 -7.86 -5.11
C CYS A 34 -7.03 -8.50 -5.57
N GLY A 35 -7.63 -9.31 -4.70
CA GLY A 35 -8.94 -9.93 -4.91
C GLY A 35 -10.14 -8.99 -4.65
N GLY A 36 -9.89 -7.70 -4.41
CA GLY A 36 -10.91 -6.69 -4.11
C GLY A 36 -10.57 -5.81 -2.93
N THR A 37 -11.32 -4.71 -2.78
CA THR A 37 -11.14 -3.76 -1.68
C THR A 37 -12.47 -3.32 -1.08
N SER A 38 -12.42 -2.77 0.12
CA SER A 38 -13.51 -2.02 0.74
C SER A 38 -12.93 -0.77 1.38
N VAL A 39 -13.62 0.37 1.23
CA VAL A 39 -13.19 1.66 1.76
C VAL A 39 -14.32 2.23 2.60
N ASP A 40 -14.01 2.56 3.85
CA ASP A 40 -14.94 3.12 4.83
C ASP A 40 -14.34 4.41 5.41
N PRO A 41 -14.63 5.57 4.80
CA PRO A 41 -14.18 6.87 5.29
C PRO A 41 -14.72 7.14 6.71
N GLN A 42 -13.84 7.46 7.65
CA GLN A 42 -14.26 7.76 9.03
C GLN A 42 -14.43 9.25 9.26
N ASP A 43 -13.51 10.04 8.72
CA ASP A 43 -13.49 11.50 8.79
C ASP A 43 -12.69 12.07 7.61
N GLU A 44 -12.43 13.38 7.61
CA GLU A 44 -11.72 14.06 6.52
C GLU A 44 -10.30 13.53 6.29
N VAL A 45 -9.61 13.05 7.31
CA VAL A 45 -8.20 12.62 7.25
C VAL A 45 -8.01 11.13 7.49
N THR A 46 -9.04 10.43 7.97
CA THR A 46 -8.98 9.01 8.34
C THR A 46 -9.87 8.17 7.44
N THR A 47 -9.33 7.06 6.94
CA THR A 47 -10.08 6.06 6.17
C THR A 47 -9.74 4.66 6.65
N HIS A 48 -10.75 3.82 6.84
CA HIS A 48 -10.54 2.40 7.04
C HIS A 48 -10.57 1.70 5.67
N ALA A 49 -9.53 0.93 5.37
CA ALA A 49 -9.38 0.30 4.07
C ALA A 49 -9.09 -1.19 4.24
N THR A 50 -9.90 -2.03 3.63
CA THR A 50 -9.69 -3.47 3.56
C THR A 50 -9.14 -3.83 2.20
N VAL A 51 -8.04 -4.58 2.17
CA VAL A 51 -7.48 -5.18 0.96
C VAL A 51 -7.61 -6.69 1.05
N LYS A 52 -8.26 -7.29 0.05
CA LYS A 52 -8.35 -8.75 -0.10
C LYS A 52 -7.16 -9.22 -0.93
N ILE A 53 -6.43 -10.19 -0.40
CA ILE A 53 -5.38 -10.93 -1.08
C ILE A 53 -6.05 -12.15 -1.71
N ASP A 54 -5.91 -12.30 -3.02
CA ASP A 54 -6.25 -13.52 -3.75
C ASP A 54 -5.05 -13.92 -4.62
N TYR A 55 -4.30 -14.92 -4.14
CA TYR A 55 -3.07 -15.36 -4.79
C TYR A 55 -2.90 -16.87 -4.64
N HIS A 56 -2.87 -17.61 -5.76
CA HIS A 56 -2.67 -19.07 -5.77
C HIS A 56 -3.53 -19.84 -4.75
N HIS A 57 -4.84 -19.57 -4.72
CA HIS A 57 -5.81 -20.18 -3.79
C HIS A 57 -5.70 -19.74 -2.32
N ILE A 58 -4.82 -18.80 -2.01
CA ILE A 58 -4.74 -18.17 -0.69
C ILE A 58 -5.64 -16.95 -0.71
N GLN A 59 -6.73 -17.02 0.05
CA GLN A 59 -7.68 -15.93 0.22
C GLN A 59 -7.67 -15.43 1.65
N HIS A 60 -7.16 -14.21 1.83
CA HIS A 60 -7.15 -13.52 3.11
C HIS A 60 -7.44 -12.05 2.90
N SER A 61 -7.70 -11.32 3.98
CA SER A 61 -7.81 -9.87 3.93
C SER A 61 -7.14 -9.26 5.15
N PHE A 62 -6.76 -8.00 5.02
CA PHE A 62 -6.37 -7.18 6.14
C PHE A 62 -7.00 -5.80 5.99
N THR A 63 -7.32 -5.20 7.12
CA THR A 63 -7.91 -3.87 7.21
C THR A 63 -6.95 -2.96 7.93
N THR A 64 -6.66 -1.80 7.34
CA THR A 64 -5.84 -0.76 7.94
C THR A 64 -6.66 0.48 8.22
N LYS A 65 -6.29 1.19 9.29
CA LYS A 65 -6.61 2.59 9.47
C LYS A 65 -5.55 3.41 8.78
N ASN A 66 -5.96 4.21 7.80
CA ASN A 66 -5.10 5.11 7.04
C ASN A 66 -5.34 6.54 7.51
N LYS A 67 -4.31 7.19 8.06
CA LYS A 67 -4.32 8.63 8.34
C LYS A 67 -3.60 9.36 7.21
N ARG A 68 -4.22 10.41 6.69
CA ARG A 68 -3.86 11.05 5.44
C ARG A 68 -3.46 12.50 5.69
N PHE A 69 -2.30 12.88 5.18
CA PHE A 69 -1.76 14.24 5.20
C PHE A 69 -1.37 14.60 3.77
N PRO A 70 -2.33 14.96 2.91
CA PRO A 70 -2.04 15.23 1.50
C PRO A 70 -1.14 16.47 1.31
N PRO A 71 -0.19 16.44 0.36
CA PRO A 71 0.20 15.32 -0.49
C PRO A 71 1.35 14.47 0.09
N ASP A 72 1.74 14.69 1.35
CA ASP A 72 3.06 14.30 1.85
C ASP A 72 3.11 12.91 2.50
N LEU A 73 2.04 12.46 3.17
CA LEU A 73 2.11 11.29 4.05
C LEU A 73 0.78 10.52 4.16
N ILE A 74 0.85 9.19 4.09
CA ILE A 74 -0.22 8.27 4.52
C ILE A 74 0.37 7.32 5.56
N GLU A 75 -0.12 7.38 6.79
CA GLU A 75 0.24 6.42 7.85
C GLU A 75 -0.80 5.29 7.89
N MET A 76 -0.33 4.05 8.01
CA MET A 76 -1.16 2.86 8.06
C MET A 76 -0.95 2.12 9.38
N SER A 77 -2.04 1.69 10.01
CA SER A 77 -2.00 0.83 11.19
C SER A 77 -3.07 -0.25 11.11
N LEU A 78 -2.76 -1.47 11.55
CA LEU A 78 -3.68 -2.60 11.55
C LEU A 78 -4.96 -2.32 12.34
N LEU A 79 -6.09 -2.73 11.76
CA LEU A 79 -7.37 -2.87 12.47
C LEU A 79 -7.81 -4.32 12.56
N ASP A 80 -7.63 -5.09 11.48
CA ASP A 80 -8.02 -6.50 11.41
C ASP A 80 -7.18 -7.25 10.36
N GLY A 81 -6.99 -8.56 10.52
CA GLY A 81 -6.31 -9.40 9.54
C GLY A 81 -5.45 -10.52 10.17
N PRO A 82 -4.63 -11.23 9.37
CA PRO A 82 -3.80 -12.35 9.82
C PRO A 82 -2.54 -11.92 10.60
N PHE A 83 -2.46 -10.65 10.99
CA PHE A 83 -1.31 -10.03 11.63
C PHE A 83 -1.60 -9.79 13.11
N GLU A 84 -0.60 -10.00 13.97
CA GLU A 84 -0.60 -9.46 15.34
C GLU A 84 -0.28 -7.97 15.31
N HIS A 85 0.61 -7.57 14.39
CA HIS A 85 1.00 -6.19 14.19
C HIS A 85 1.20 -5.91 12.71
N LEU A 86 0.70 -4.77 12.24
CA LEU A 86 1.04 -4.20 10.95
C LEU A 86 0.99 -2.69 11.08
N ASP A 87 2.08 -2.02 10.75
CA ASP A 87 2.16 -0.55 10.66
C ASP A 87 3.05 -0.17 9.48
N GLY A 88 2.88 1.05 8.99
CA GLY A 88 3.71 1.52 7.90
C GLY A 88 3.36 2.93 7.48
N TYR A 89 4.07 3.41 6.48
CA TYR A 89 3.73 4.69 5.88
C TYR A 89 4.16 4.76 4.42
N TRP A 90 3.48 5.62 3.69
CA TRP A 90 3.92 6.19 2.43
C TRP A 90 4.25 7.65 2.64
N GLN A 91 5.48 8.04 2.36
CA GLN A 91 5.90 9.43 2.37
C GLN A 91 6.30 9.86 0.96
N PHE A 92 5.77 11.00 0.52
CA PHE A 92 6.02 11.58 -0.79
C PHE A 92 6.77 12.89 -0.58
N ILE A 93 8.02 12.95 -1.03
CA ILE A 93 8.90 14.10 -0.84
C ILE A 93 9.05 14.81 -2.19
N PRO A 94 8.48 16.02 -2.37
CA PRO A 94 8.63 16.77 -3.60
C PRO A 94 10.10 17.04 -3.94
N LEU A 95 10.47 16.83 -5.20
CA LEU A 95 11.80 17.17 -5.75
C LEU A 95 11.70 18.26 -6.82
N SER A 96 10.56 18.30 -7.53
CA SER A 96 10.14 19.37 -8.43
C SER A 96 8.61 19.30 -8.59
N ASP A 97 8.03 20.20 -9.39
CA ASP A 97 6.59 20.19 -9.71
C ASP A 97 6.12 18.86 -10.35
N ASN A 98 7.04 18.11 -10.96
CA ASN A 98 6.76 16.90 -11.72
C ASN A 98 7.59 15.69 -11.26
N ALA A 99 8.25 15.76 -10.10
CA ALA A 99 9.04 14.63 -9.60
C ALA A 99 9.00 14.58 -8.07
N CYS A 100 8.95 13.38 -7.52
CA CYS A 100 9.05 13.16 -6.08
C CYS A 100 9.88 11.94 -5.74
N LYS A 101 10.30 11.88 -4.49
CA LYS A 101 10.83 10.67 -3.87
C LYS A 101 9.72 10.00 -3.06
N ILE A 102 9.45 8.73 -3.34
CA ILE A 102 8.57 7.89 -2.53
C ILE A 102 9.43 7.17 -1.49
N LYS A 103 9.05 7.25 -0.22
CA LYS A 103 9.53 6.35 0.82
C LYS A 103 8.36 5.50 1.30
N PHE A 104 8.51 4.19 1.22
CA PHE A 104 7.54 3.24 1.72
C PHE A 104 8.20 2.43 2.83
N ARG A 105 7.52 2.33 3.97
CA ARG A 105 7.90 1.45 5.07
C ARG A 105 6.72 0.59 5.46
N LEU A 106 6.97 -0.68 5.71
CA LEU A 106 5.97 -1.60 6.27
C LEU A 106 6.63 -2.53 7.29
N HIS A 107 6.06 -2.56 8.47
CA HIS A 107 6.37 -3.51 9.53
C HIS A 107 5.21 -4.45 9.73
N TYR A 108 5.50 -5.73 9.93
CA TYR A 108 4.46 -6.67 10.32
C TYR A 108 4.99 -7.88 11.09
N THR A 109 4.08 -8.48 11.85
CA THR A 109 4.24 -9.78 12.51
C THR A 109 2.94 -10.55 12.37
N PHE A 110 3.01 -11.80 11.90
CA PHE A 110 1.85 -12.69 11.80
C PHE A 110 1.37 -13.15 13.17
N SER A 111 0.07 -13.35 13.34
CA SER A 111 -0.50 -13.77 14.63
C SER A 111 -0.07 -15.17 15.08
N ASN A 112 0.39 -16.01 14.16
CA ASN A 112 1.02 -17.29 14.48
C ASN A 112 1.87 -17.83 13.31
N LYS A 113 2.72 -18.83 13.62
CA LYS A 113 3.64 -19.46 12.65
C LYS A 113 2.95 -20.21 11.49
N ILE A 114 1.69 -20.64 11.66
CA ILE A 114 0.95 -21.34 10.60
C ILE A 114 0.50 -20.32 9.56
N LEU A 115 -0.09 -19.21 10.00
CA LEU A 115 -0.45 -18.08 9.14
C LEU A 115 0.76 -17.50 8.42
N GLU A 116 1.90 -17.37 9.11
CA GLU A 116 3.15 -16.94 8.50
C GLU A 116 3.58 -17.88 7.34
N LYS A 117 3.50 -19.20 7.53
CA LYS A 117 3.88 -20.15 6.47
C LYS A 117 2.89 -20.14 5.29
N LEU A 118 1.61 -19.90 5.57
CA LEU A 118 0.57 -19.85 4.54
C LEU A 118 0.65 -18.54 3.74
N VAL A 119 0.61 -17.40 4.43
CA VAL A 119 0.44 -16.06 3.82
C VAL A 119 1.79 -15.33 3.63
N GLY A 120 2.83 -15.72 4.35
CA GLY A 120 4.15 -15.08 4.26
C GLY A 120 4.75 -14.98 2.85
N PRO A 121 4.72 -16.05 2.03
CA PRO A 121 5.28 -15.99 0.68
C PRO A 121 4.60 -14.95 -0.21
N VAL A 122 3.27 -14.87 -0.19
CA VAL A 122 2.54 -13.85 -0.96
C VAL A 122 2.81 -12.46 -0.41
N PHE A 123 2.80 -12.28 0.91
CA PHE A 123 3.01 -10.96 1.50
C PHE A 123 4.42 -10.41 1.27
N HIS A 124 5.42 -11.29 1.20
CA HIS A 124 6.78 -10.91 0.81
C HIS A 124 6.85 -10.44 -0.65
N ILE A 125 6.14 -11.11 -1.57
CA ILE A 125 6.04 -10.67 -2.97
C ILE A 125 5.32 -9.32 -3.06
N ILE A 126 4.18 -9.19 -2.36
CA ILE A 126 3.40 -7.96 -2.29
C ILE A 126 4.29 -6.80 -1.87
N ALA A 127 4.95 -6.93 -0.72
CA ALA A 127 5.74 -5.83 -0.16
C ALA A 127 6.96 -5.46 -1.02
N ASN A 128 7.54 -6.43 -1.74
CA ASN A 128 8.71 -6.17 -2.58
C ASN A 128 8.40 -5.52 -3.93
N ASN A 129 7.18 -5.70 -4.45
CA ASN A 129 6.75 -5.15 -5.75
C ASN A 129 5.70 -4.04 -5.60
N PHE A 130 5.39 -3.63 -4.35
CA PHE A 130 4.25 -2.76 -4.11
C PHE A 130 4.45 -1.39 -4.75
N VAL A 131 5.62 -0.78 -4.52
CA VAL A 131 5.96 0.55 -5.06
C VAL A 131 6.02 0.51 -6.59
N GLU A 132 6.56 -0.57 -7.15
CA GLU A 132 6.71 -0.78 -8.58
C GLU A 132 5.35 -0.76 -9.29
N HIS A 133 4.33 -1.42 -8.74
CA HIS A 133 2.98 -1.38 -9.32
C HIS A 133 2.33 0.02 -9.29
N PHE A 134 2.64 0.86 -8.30
CA PHE A 134 2.17 2.25 -8.31
C PHE A 134 2.87 3.10 -9.36
N ILE A 135 4.14 2.81 -9.67
CA ILE A 135 4.87 3.48 -10.76
C ILE A 135 4.24 3.10 -12.11
N GLU A 136 3.98 1.81 -12.33
CA GLU A 136 3.26 1.32 -13.51
C GLU A 136 1.87 1.97 -13.63
N ARG A 137 1.15 2.09 -12.51
CA ARG A 137 -0.14 2.77 -12.48
C ARG A 137 -0.04 4.26 -12.80
N ALA A 138 1.01 4.93 -12.34
CA ALA A 138 1.25 6.33 -12.66
C ALA A 138 1.49 6.53 -14.16
N GLU A 139 2.27 5.66 -14.81
CA GLU A 139 2.43 5.66 -16.27
C GLU A 139 1.09 5.49 -16.99
N ALA A 140 0.25 4.56 -16.53
CA ALA A 140 -1.05 4.30 -17.15
C ALA A 140 -2.04 5.49 -17.01
N VAL A 141 -2.01 6.22 -15.89
CA VAL A 141 -2.97 7.30 -15.59
C VAL A 141 -2.48 8.67 -16.07
N HIS A 142 -1.18 8.93 -15.97
CA HIS A 142 -0.59 10.25 -16.25
C HIS A 142 0.24 10.30 -17.53
N GLY A 143 0.40 9.16 -18.21
CA GLY A 143 1.25 9.02 -19.37
C GLY A 143 2.69 8.75 -18.99
N LYS A 144 3.40 8.03 -19.87
CA LYS A 144 4.81 7.71 -19.69
C LYS A 144 5.67 8.98 -19.78
N ARG A 145 6.62 9.10 -18.87
CA ARG A 145 7.63 10.17 -18.80
C ARG A 145 8.97 9.66 -19.32
#